data_AF-A0A420TJ88-F1
#
_entry.id   AF-A0A420TJ88-F1
#
_cell.length_a   1.000
_cell.length_b   1.000
_cell.length_c   1.000
_cell.angle_alpha   90.00
_cell.angle_beta   90.00
_cell.angle_gamma   90.00
#
_symmetry.space_group_name_H-M   'P 1'
#
loop_
_entity.id
_entity.type
_entity.pdbx_description
1 polymer ?
#
loop_
_entity_poly.entity_id
_entity_poly.type
_entity_poly.pdbx_seq_one_letter_code
_entity_poly.pdbx_strand_id
1 'polypeptide(L)'
;MTLHTSPPESRLRRAIHAVPFLVITAIMSRAFAMAKPIGSIIEETVKTSNFTAQDVTVPMIKNFYGVPVLDDVFAVVTVAFAHLQFFTDEEAYWQLLVFLTDFAGMYAVVMIEGYRPGNTFPVIKYPVVFLFLSQMFGIGCLAPIFFFLFYIFTPAYKLTTPSLYRPGLAPCMAILPTIVSGYYITHFPSFFHTSLEARNWWNWIWQLFPIWGSIIMLVLSKIIPEPKEQAPRTWKQEINAIRLIIGVVSAISTATWWYTILNMDSSIFEVFIPQHFLTTPQDPILGLRTVIQFDYICCYSAGFLWLAYHFKDLENVGVCSISWIRAGCASVMLGCLLGPGTMFPLIWLLREELLVSTQADVKKSEE
;
A
#
# COMPACT_ATOMS: atom_id res chain seq x y z
N MET A 1 -25.39 -18.29 -19.44
CA MET A 1 -25.03 -18.68 -18.06
C MET A 1 -25.83 -17.78 -17.14
N THR A 2 -26.83 -18.32 -16.43
CA THR A 2 -27.73 -17.50 -15.59
C THR A 2 -26.96 -17.01 -14.36
N LEU A 3 -26.67 -15.71 -14.31
CA LEU A 3 -26.24 -15.04 -13.08
C LEU A 3 -27.32 -15.29 -12.02
N HIS A 4 -27.05 -16.24 -11.12
CA HIS A 4 -27.92 -16.49 -9.98
C HIS A 4 -28.04 -15.18 -9.19
N THR A 5 -29.27 -14.69 -9.01
CA THR A 5 -29.56 -13.64 -8.05
C THR A 5 -29.37 -14.23 -6.65
N SER A 6 -28.13 -14.20 -6.17
CA SER A 6 -27.79 -14.58 -4.82
C SER A 6 -28.59 -13.69 -3.85
N PRO A 7 -29.14 -14.25 -2.76
CA PRO A 7 -29.83 -13.47 -1.74
C PRO A 7 -28.90 -12.37 -1.20
N PRO A 8 -29.45 -11.23 -0.74
CA PRO A 8 -28.64 -10.13 -0.26
C PRO A 8 -27.72 -10.61 0.87
N GLU A 9 -26.42 -10.49 0.65
CA GLU A 9 -25.41 -10.95 1.60
C GLU A 9 -25.53 -10.17 2.92
N SER A 10 -25.63 -10.91 4.03
CA SER A 10 -25.68 -10.31 5.36
C SER A 10 -24.34 -9.66 5.72
N ARG A 11 -24.35 -8.36 6.03
CA ARG A 11 -23.18 -7.62 6.52
C ARG A 11 -22.61 -8.22 7.80
N LEU A 12 -23.46 -8.73 8.68
CA LEU A 12 -23.03 -9.37 9.93
C LEU A 12 -22.22 -10.64 9.62
N ARG A 13 -22.68 -11.46 8.67
CA ARG A 13 -21.96 -12.65 8.24
C ARG A 13 -20.61 -12.30 7.63
N ARG A 14 -20.54 -11.28 6.76
CA ARG A 14 -19.27 -10.78 6.20
C ARG A 14 -18.34 -10.26 7.30
N ALA A 15 -18.87 -9.54 8.29
CA ALA A 15 -18.07 -9.05 9.43
C ALA A 15 -17.46 -10.18 10.26
N ILE A 16 -18.23 -11.25 10.53
CA ILE A 16 -17.71 -12.44 11.22
C ILE A 16 -16.59 -13.10 10.42
N HIS A 17 -16.76 -13.25 9.10
CA HIS A 17 -15.70 -13.78 8.23
C HIS A 17 -14.47 -12.87 8.14
N ALA A 18 -14.65 -11.57 8.37
CA ALA A 18 -13.59 -10.57 8.31
C ALA A 18 -12.77 -10.44 9.62
N VAL A 19 -13.17 -11.09 10.72
CA VAL A 19 -12.44 -11.06 12.01
C VAL A 19 -10.93 -11.31 11.88
N PRO A 20 -10.40 -12.18 11.00
CA PRO A 20 -8.96 -12.36 10.85
C PRO A 20 -8.18 -11.06 10.54
N PHE A 21 -8.78 -10.07 9.88
CA PHE A 21 -8.15 -8.75 9.71
C PHE A 21 -7.85 -8.08 11.05
N LEU A 22 -8.78 -8.17 12.02
CA LEU A 22 -8.60 -7.55 13.34
C LEU A 22 -7.52 -8.26 14.16
N VAL A 23 -7.31 -9.56 13.93
CA VAL A 23 -6.19 -10.30 14.51
C VAL A 23 -4.85 -9.75 14.01
N ILE A 24 -4.75 -9.42 12.71
CA ILE A 24 -3.55 -8.78 12.14
C ILE A 24 -3.30 -7.41 12.80
N THR A 25 -4.34 -6.59 12.99
CA THR A 25 -4.22 -5.32 13.73
C THR A 25 -3.73 -5.53 15.17
N ALA A 26 -4.21 -6.56 15.86
CA ALA A 26 -3.78 -6.87 17.23
C ALA A 26 -2.28 -7.26 17.28
N ILE A 27 -1.80 -8.03 16.28
CA ILE A 27 -0.38 -8.36 16.14
C ILE A 27 0.46 -7.10 15.95
N MET A 28 0.05 -6.19 15.05
CA MET A 28 0.76 -4.92 14.83
C MET A 28 0.73 -4.02 16.09
N SER A 29 -0.39 -3.98 16.80
CA SER A 29 -0.51 -3.20 18.04
C SER A 29 0.47 -3.68 19.12
N ARG A 30 0.70 -5.00 19.22
CA ARG A 30 1.77 -5.56 20.06
C ARG A 30 3.15 -5.17 19.54
N ALA A 31 3.36 -5.13 18.23
CA ALA A 31 4.64 -4.78 17.64
C ALA A 31 5.05 -3.35 18.03
N PHE A 32 4.11 -2.40 18.06
CA PHE A 32 4.40 -1.02 18.49
C PHE A 32 5.03 -0.89 19.88
N ALA A 33 4.74 -1.81 20.81
CA ALA A 33 5.38 -1.82 22.11
C ALA A 33 6.91 -2.03 22.02
N MET A 34 7.42 -2.55 20.90
CA MET A 34 8.85 -2.70 20.62
C MET A 34 9.56 -1.39 20.28
N ALA A 35 8.83 -0.34 19.90
CA ALA A 35 9.39 0.99 19.67
C ALA A 35 9.64 1.77 20.97
N LYS A 36 9.22 1.26 22.13
CA LYS A 36 9.41 1.96 23.41
C LYS A 36 10.87 2.35 23.68
N PRO A 37 11.90 1.50 23.44
CA PRO A 37 13.28 1.84 23.74
C PRO A 37 13.87 2.97 22.86
N ILE A 38 13.36 3.16 21.64
CA ILE A 38 13.84 4.24 20.74
C ILE A 38 13.21 5.60 21.05
N GLY A 39 12.12 5.64 21.82
CA GLY A 39 11.37 6.86 22.12
C GLY A 39 12.23 7.99 22.68
N SER A 40 13.05 7.72 23.71
CA SER A 40 13.90 8.75 24.32
C SER A 40 14.98 9.29 23.38
N ILE A 41 15.51 8.44 22.50
CA ILE A 41 16.53 8.83 21.51
C ILE A 41 15.91 9.75 20.46
N ILE A 42 14.70 9.43 20.00
CA ILE A 42 13.96 10.28 19.07
C ILE A 42 13.63 11.63 19.73
N GLU A 43 13.11 11.63 20.96
CA GLU A 43 12.78 12.85 21.71
C GLU A 43 14.01 13.74 21.92
N GLU A 44 15.15 13.15 22.28
CA GLU A 44 16.41 13.89 22.44
C GLU A 44 16.90 14.47 21.10
N THR A 45 16.82 13.70 20.02
CA THR A 45 17.21 14.17 18.68
C THR A 45 16.30 15.29 18.20
N VAL A 46 14.98 15.17 18.41
CA VAL A 46 14.02 16.25 18.12
C VAL A 46 14.36 17.49 18.95
N LYS A 47 14.70 17.35 20.23
CA LYS A 47 15.06 18.48 21.08
C LYS A 47 16.34 19.17 20.63
N THR A 48 17.38 18.41 20.33
CA THR A 48 18.72 18.92 19.98
C THR A 48 18.84 19.35 18.52
N SER A 49 17.94 18.88 17.63
CA SER A 49 18.06 19.03 16.17
C SER A 49 19.34 18.42 15.59
N ASN A 50 20.00 17.49 16.28
CA ASN A 50 21.24 16.91 15.81
C ASN A 50 21.11 15.39 15.77
N PHE A 51 21.18 14.83 14.56
CA PHE A 51 21.23 13.39 14.34
C PHE A 51 22.66 12.98 14.02
N THR A 52 23.19 11.95 14.66
CA THR A 52 24.54 11.45 14.36
C THR A 52 24.44 10.18 13.53
N ALA A 53 24.98 10.21 12.32
CA ALA A 53 25.07 9.07 11.41
C ALA A 53 26.51 8.93 10.91
N GLN A 54 27.13 7.76 11.04
CA GLN A 54 28.44 7.47 10.43
C GLN A 54 29.50 8.55 10.75
N ASP A 55 29.59 8.95 12.03
CA ASP A 55 30.47 10.02 12.55
C ASP A 55 30.22 11.44 11.99
N VAL A 56 29.11 11.65 11.28
CA VAL A 56 28.65 12.95 10.79
C VAL A 56 27.42 13.40 11.57
N THR A 57 27.45 14.63 12.07
CA THR A 57 26.27 15.28 12.66
C THR A 57 25.46 15.94 11.56
N VAL A 58 24.22 15.47 11.40
CA VAL A 58 23.23 15.98 10.47
C VAL A 58 22.25 16.90 11.22
N PRO A 59 22.12 18.17 10.84
CA PRO A 59 21.08 19.03 11.39
C PRO A 59 19.70 18.55 10.93
N MET A 60 18.82 18.29 11.90
CA MET A 60 17.46 17.84 11.66
C MET A 60 16.49 19.02 11.61
N ILE A 61 15.66 19.04 10.57
CA ILE A 61 14.60 20.04 10.40
C ILE A 61 13.56 19.84 11.49
N LYS A 62 13.12 20.94 12.12
CA LYS A 62 12.04 20.97 13.13
C LYS A 62 10.71 21.46 12.58
N ASN A 63 10.77 22.47 11.72
CA ASN A 63 9.59 23.14 11.17
C ASN A 63 9.74 23.15 9.66
N PHE A 64 8.79 22.53 8.96
CA PHE A 64 8.82 22.41 7.51
C PHE A 64 7.54 22.95 6.88
N TYR A 65 6.38 22.61 7.44
CA TYR A 65 5.08 22.96 6.88
C TYR A 65 4.59 24.34 7.36
N GLY A 66 5.15 24.86 8.45
CA GLY A 66 4.70 26.13 9.05
C GLY A 66 3.39 26.00 9.83
N VAL A 67 3.01 24.76 10.19
CA VAL A 67 1.81 24.45 10.97
C VAL A 67 2.26 23.70 12.21
N PRO A 68 2.24 24.32 13.41
CA PRO A 68 2.89 23.77 14.61
C PRO A 68 2.52 22.32 14.91
N VAL A 69 1.23 21.96 14.86
CA VAL A 69 0.78 20.60 15.13
C VAL A 69 1.33 19.58 14.12
N LEU A 70 1.44 19.96 12.84
CA LEU A 70 2.00 19.07 11.82
C LEU A 70 3.52 18.96 11.99
N ASP A 71 4.19 20.09 12.22
CA ASP A 71 5.63 20.13 12.42
C ASP A 71 6.05 19.33 13.66
N ASP A 72 5.33 19.45 14.78
CA ASP A 72 5.60 18.69 16.01
C ASP A 72 5.47 17.17 15.80
N VAL A 73 4.42 16.73 15.11
CA VAL A 73 4.19 15.31 14.82
C VAL A 73 5.24 14.78 13.85
N PHE A 74 5.47 15.47 12.73
CA PHE A 74 6.36 14.99 11.69
C PHE A 74 7.84 15.18 12.03
N ALA A 75 8.21 16.04 13.00
CA ALA A 75 9.57 16.05 13.54
C ALA A 75 9.91 14.70 14.20
N VAL A 76 8.99 14.12 14.97
CA VAL A 76 9.17 12.79 15.57
C VAL A 76 9.24 11.71 14.48
N VAL A 77 8.32 11.73 13.52
CA VAL A 77 8.26 10.72 12.45
C VAL A 77 9.50 10.79 11.57
N THR A 78 9.94 11.98 11.16
CA THR A 78 11.10 12.13 10.27
C THR A 78 12.42 11.79 10.95
N VAL A 79 12.55 11.99 12.27
CA VAL A 79 13.68 11.50 13.06
C VAL A 79 13.67 9.97 13.16
N ALA A 80 12.52 9.34 13.39
CA ALA A 80 12.41 7.89 13.35
C ALA A 80 12.82 7.34 11.98
N PHE A 81 12.38 7.98 10.90
CA PHE A 81 12.79 7.64 9.54
C PHE A 81 14.27 7.90 9.26
N ALA A 82 14.92 8.89 9.89
CA ALA A 82 16.36 9.08 9.74
C ALA A 82 17.16 7.86 10.23
N HIS A 83 16.76 7.25 11.36
CA HIS A 83 17.36 5.98 11.83
C HIS A 83 17.17 4.80 10.85
N LEU A 84 16.17 4.89 9.98
CA LEU A 84 15.88 3.87 8.97
C LEU A 84 16.52 4.20 7.62
N GLN A 85 16.61 5.48 7.24
CA GLN A 85 16.99 5.93 5.88
C GLN A 85 18.45 6.37 5.75
N PHE A 86 19.12 6.70 6.86
CA PHE A 86 20.49 7.22 6.83
C PHE A 86 21.54 6.13 6.96
N PHE A 87 21.15 4.87 6.79
CA PHE A 87 22.06 3.73 6.79
C PHE A 87 22.85 3.61 8.10
N THR A 88 22.21 3.98 9.23
CA THR A 88 22.73 3.74 10.58
C THR A 88 22.56 2.27 11.01
N ASP A 89 21.55 1.62 10.43
CA ASP A 89 21.32 0.17 10.50
C ASP A 89 21.00 -0.27 9.07
N GLU A 90 21.83 -1.16 8.53
CA GLU A 90 21.79 -1.52 7.13
C GLU A 90 20.52 -2.30 6.79
N GLU A 91 20.14 -3.25 7.65
CA GLU A 91 18.98 -4.08 7.42
C GLU A 91 17.68 -3.27 7.51
N ALA A 92 17.61 -2.29 8.42
CA ALA A 92 16.49 -1.35 8.50
C ALA A 92 16.37 -0.49 7.23
N TYR A 93 17.50 -0.04 6.68
CA TYR A 93 17.52 0.71 5.42
C TYR A 93 16.95 -0.10 4.27
N TRP A 94 17.47 -1.31 4.08
CA TRP A 94 17.04 -2.19 3.00
C TRP A 94 15.56 -2.59 3.14
N GLN A 95 15.14 -2.90 4.36
CA GLN A 95 13.77 -3.27 4.64
C GLN A 95 12.80 -2.11 4.35
N LEU A 96 13.10 -0.90 4.82
CA LEU A 96 12.23 0.27 4.61
C LEU A 96 12.20 0.69 3.13
N LEU A 97 13.33 0.64 2.43
CA LEU A 97 13.41 0.96 1.00
C LEU A 97 12.46 0.09 0.19
N VAL A 98 12.51 -1.24 0.38
CA VAL A 98 11.62 -2.18 -0.32
C VAL A 98 10.18 -1.95 0.11
N PHE A 99 9.90 -1.88 1.42
CA PHE A 99 8.53 -1.72 1.91
C PHE A 99 7.84 -0.49 1.33
N LEU A 100 8.47 0.68 1.41
CA LEU A 100 7.85 1.91 0.92
C LEU A 100 7.78 1.92 -0.61
N THR A 101 8.76 1.37 -1.32
CA THR A 101 8.66 1.26 -2.79
C THR A 101 7.47 0.38 -3.19
N ASP A 102 7.32 -0.75 -2.51
CA ASP A 102 6.23 -1.70 -2.73
C ASP A 102 4.86 -1.10 -2.43
N PHE A 103 4.79 -0.26 -1.40
CA PHE A 103 3.54 0.33 -0.96
C PHE A 103 2.87 1.18 -2.06
N ALA A 104 3.64 1.75 -2.99
CA ALA A 104 3.08 2.49 -4.14
C ALA A 104 2.11 1.63 -4.98
N GLY A 105 2.34 0.32 -5.10
CA GLY A 105 1.44 -0.61 -5.77
C GLY A 105 0.11 -0.77 -5.03
N MET A 106 0.14 -0.89 -3.71
CA MET A 106 -1.07 -0.92 -2.88
C MET A 106 -1.81 0.42 -2.92
N TYR A 107 -1.07 1.52 -2.87
CA TYR A 107 -1.61 2.87 -3.00
C TYR A 107 -2.35 3.05 -4.33
N ALA A 108 -1.78 2.59 -5.45
CA ALA A 108 -2.42 2.59 -6.76
C ALA A 108 -3.78 1.86 -6.74
N VAL A 109 -3.78 0.66 -6.19
CA VAL A 109 -4.99 -0.18 -6.07
C VAL A 109 -6.06 0.52 -5.23
N VAL A 110 -5.71 1.04 -4.06
CA VAL A 110 -6.64 1.74 -3.17
C VAL A 110 -7.22 2.98 -3.85
N MET A 111 -6.42 3.74 -4.61
CA MET A 111 -6.93 4.85 -5.41
C MET A 111 -7.93 4.38 -6.47
N ILE A 112 -7.61 3.35 -7.26
CA ILE A 112 -8.53 2.82 -8.28
C ILE A 112 -9.87 2.39 -7.64
N GLU A 113 -9.80 1.66 -6.52
CA GLU A 113 -10.99 1.23 -5.78
C GLU A 113 -11.81 2.39 -5.20
N GLY A 114 -11.18 3.51 -4.87
CA GLY A 114 -11.84 4.74 -4.39
C GLY A 114 -12.68 5.42 -5.46
N TYR A 115 -12.32 5.27 -6.74
CA TYR A 115 -13.06 5.85 -7.87
C TYR A 115 -14.21 4.98 -8.39
N ARG A 116 -14.39 3.76 -7.88
CA ARG A 116 -15.49 2.89 -8.33
C ARG A 116 -16.85 3.38 -7.81
N PRO A 117 -17.86 3.57 -8.68
CA PRO A 117 -19.20 4.03 -8.27
C PRO A 117 -19.89 3.12 -7.24
N GLY A 118 -19.66 1.81 -7.32
CA GLY A 118 -20.23 0.81 -6.42
C GLY A 118 -19.71 0.91 -4.99
N ASN A 119 -18.56 1.58 -4.80
CA ASN A 119 -18.00 1.74 -3.49
C ASN A 119 -18.72 2.88 -2.75
N THR A 120 -19.53 2.52 -1.75
CA THR A 120 -20.37 3.47 -1.01
C THR A 120 -19.79 3.82 0.35
N PHE A 121 -18.68 3.20 0.76
CA PHE A 121 -18.08 3.45 2.06
C PHE A 121 -17.20 4.72 2.01
N PRO A 122 -17.50 5.77 2.80
CA PRO A 122 -16.84 7.07 2.67
C PRO A 122 -15.31 7.05 2.79
N VAL A 123 -14.75 6.20 3.67
CA VAL A 123 -13.29 6.15 3.90
C VAL A 123 -12.54 5.65 2.66
N ILE A 124 -13.16 4.80 1.84
CA ILE A 124 -12.50 4.34 0.60
C ILE A 124 -12.59 5.40 -0.50
N LYS A 125 -13.68 6.19 -0.54
CA LYS A 125 -13.80 7.31 -1.49
C LYS A 125 -12.77 8.41 -1.25
N TYR A 126 -12.34 8.57 0.00
CA TYR A 126 -11.37 9.59 0.40
C TYR A 126 -10.15 8.91 1.04
N PRO A 127 -9.35 8.16 0.25
CA PRO A 127 -8.22 7.40 0.78
C PRO A 127 -7.18 8.28 1.46
N VAL A 128 -7.18 9.59 1.17
CA VAL A 128 -6.35 10.60 1.86
C VAL A 128 -6.42 10.51 3.38
N VAL A 129 -7.62 10.36 3.96
CA VAL A 129 -7.79 10.34 5.42
C VAL A 129 -7.12 9.10 6.01
N PHE A 130 -7.40 7.96 5.39
CA PHE A 130 -6.86 6.68 5.81
C PHE A 130 -5.33 6.63 5.67
N LEU A 131 -4.80 7.08 4.53
CA LEU A 131 -3.38 7.07 4.24
C LEU A 131 -2.61 8.09 5.09
N PHE A 132 -3.20 9.26 5.35
CA PHE A 132 -2.62 10.27 6.24
C PHE A 132 -2.52 9.74 7.67
N LEU A 133 -3.58 9.12 8.20
CA LEU A 133 -3.53 8.48 9.52
C LEU A 133 -2.51 7.33 9.56
N SER A 134 -2.31 6.62 8.44
CA SER A 134 -1.34 5.53 8.35
C SER A 134 0.11 5.99 8.46
N GLN A 135 0.41 7.26 8.14
CA GLN A 135 1.74 7.85 8.41
C GLN A 135 2.02 8.01 9.91
N MET A 136 0.98 8.20 10.72
CA MET A 136 1.12 8.44 12.16
C MET A 136 1.07 7.14 12.98
N PHE A 137 0.24 6.18 12.56
CA PHE A 137 -0.06 4.96 13.33
C PHE A 137 0.48 3.69 12.68
N GLY A 138 1.29 3.80 11.63
CA GLY A 138 1.76 2.69 10.82
C GLY A 138 0.64 2.04 10.00
N ILE A 139 0.96 1.67 8.76
CA ILE A 139 -0.06 1.15 7.85
C ILE A 139 -0.44 -0.30 8.16
N GLY A 140 0.44 -1.08 8.76
CA GLY A 140 0.18 -2.44 9.21
C GLY A 140 -0.90 -2.52 10.29
N CYS A 141 -1.17 -1.42 10.99
CA CYS A 141 -2.25 -1.33 11.97
C CYS A 141 -3.58 -0.96 11.29
N LEU A 142 -3.53 0.04 10.42
CA LEU A 142 -4.73 0.62 9.80
C LEU A 142 -5.20 -0.16 8.57
N ALA A 143 -4.31 -0.71 7.74
CA ALA A 143 -4.68 -1.47 6.54
C ALA A 143 -5.59 -2.66 6.81
N PRO A 144 -5.38 -3.50 7.85
CA PRO A 144 -6.33 -4.55 8.17
C PRO A 144 -7.71 -4.01 8.56
N ILE A 145 -7.78 -2.92 9.34
CA ILE A 145 -9.07 -2.25 9.67
C ILE A 145 -9.75 -1.75 8.39
N PHE A 146 -8.98 -1.15 7.49
CA PHE A 146 -9.49 -0.67 6.21
C PHE A 146 -10.03 -1.81 5.36
N PHE A 147 -9.28 -2.90 5.19
CA PHE A 147 -9.71 -4.06 4.41
C PHE A 147 -10.87 -4.82 5.05
N PHE A 148 -10.95 -4.86 6.39
CA PHE A 148 -12.12 -5.34 7.12
C PHE A 148 -13.39 -4.58 6.73
N LEU A 149 -13.34 -3.24 6.82
CA LEU A 149 -14.47 -2.38 6.45
C LEU A 149 -14.77 -2.50 4.96
N PHE A 150 -13.73 -2.49 4.12
CA PHE A 150 -13.87 -2.64 2.67
C PHE A 150 -14.66 -3.89 2.30
N TYR A 151 -14.26 -5.03 2.85
CA TYR A 151 -14.91 -6.31 2.56
C TYR A 151 -16.38 -6.32 2.98
N ILE A 152 -16.71 -5.76 4.15
CA ILE A 152 -18.10 -5.70 4.64
C ILE A 152 -19.00 -4.84 3.74
N PHE A 153 -18.48 -3.74 3.22
CA PHE A 153 -19.26 -2.76 2.43
C PHE A 153 -19.23 -3.00 0.91
N THR A 154 -18.46 -3.99 0.46
CA THR A 154 -18.33 -4.38 -0.96
C THR A 154 -18.83 -5.80 -1.19
N PRO A 155 -20.16 -6.03 -1.23
CA PRO A 155 -20.73 -7.33 -1.58
C PRO A 155 -20.41 -7.74 -3.03
N ALA A 156 -20.42 -9.06 -3.28
CA ALA A 156 -19.96 -9.66 -4.53
C ALA A 156 -20.65 -9.08 -5.78
N TYR A 157 -21.96 -8.81 -5.74
CA TYR A 157 -22.70 -8.29 -6.90
C TYR A 157 -22.20 -6.93 -7.39
N LYS A 158 -21.59 -6.11 -6.53
CA LYS A 158 -21.03 -4.82 -6.93
C LYS A 158 -19.78 -4.99 -7.80
N LEU A 159 -19.06 -6.09 -7.62
CA LEU A 159 -17.86 -6.41 -8.40
C LEU A 159 -18.22 -6.91 -9.80
N THR A 160 -19.34 -7.64 -9.92
CA THR A 160 -19.77 -8.21 -11.21
C THR A 160 -20.63 -7.27 -12.05
N THR A 161 -21.09 -6.15 -11.50
CA THR A 161 -21.96 -5.19 -12.20
C THR A 161 -21.12 -4.08 -12.87
N PRO A 162 -21.05 -3.99 -14.21
CA PRO A 162 -20.15 -3.07 -14.91
C PRO A 162 -20.30 -1.60 -14.49
N SER A 163 -21.54 -1.11 -14.33
CA SER A 163 -21.83 0.28 -13.95
C SER A 163 -21.39 0.64 -12.53
N LEU A 164 -21.22 -0.36 -11.66
CA LEU A 164 -20.77 -0.18 -10.27
C LEU A 164 -19.26 -0.41 -10.14
N TYR A 165 -18.67 -1.15 -11.07
CA TYR A 165 -17.29 -1.57 -11.00
C TYR A 165 -16.33 -0.66 -11.78
N ARG A 166 -16.75 -0.01 -12.87
CA ARG A 166 -15.83 0.79 -13.70
C ARG A 166 -15.44 2.12 -13.02
N PRO A 167 -14.14 2.41 -12.83
CA PRO A 167 -13.67 3.65 -12.18
C PRO A 167 -13.72 4.89 -13.10
N GLY A 168 -13.88 4.72 -14.41
CA GLY A 168 -13.83 5.81 -15.40
C GLY A 168 -12.43 6.04 -15.98
N LEU A 169 -12.37 6.67 -17.16
CA LEU A 169 -11.12 6.79 -17.92
C LEU A 169 -10.18 7.85 -17.34
N ALA A 170 -10.69 9.03 -16.99
CA ALA A 170 -9.90 10.13 -16.47
C ALA A 170 -9.17 9.75 -15.17
N PRO A 171 -9.82 9.09 -14.17
CA PRO A 171 -9.10 8.58 -13.01
C PRO A 171 -8.00 7.57 -13.38
N CYS A 172 -8.28 6.61 -14.27
CA CYS A 172 -7.26 5.64 -14.70
C CYS A 172 -6.06 6.32 -15.37
N MET A 173 -6.26 7.38 -16.13
CA MET A 173 -5.16 8.11 -16.77
C MET A 173 -4.41 9.03 -15.79
N ALA A 174 -5.07 9.50 -14.73
CA ALA A 174 -4.49 10.40 -13.73
C ALA A 174 -3.62 9.69 -12.67
N ILE A 175 -3.86 8.40 -12.39
CA ILE A 175 -3.21 7.70 -11.28
C ILE A 175 -1.70 7.56 -11.49
N LEU A 176 -1.23 7.12 -12.66
CA LEU A 176 0.21 6.94 -12.88
C LEU A 176 1.01 8.25 -12.68
N PRO A 177 0.66 9.37 -13.34
CA PRO A 177 1.37 10.63 -13.10
C PRO A 177 1.23 11.09 -11.64
N THR A 178 0.11 10.82 -10.97
CA THR A 178 -0.06 11.10 -9.54
C THR A 178 0.92 10.32 -8.68
N ILE A 179 1.08 9.02 -8.89
CA ILE A 179 2.03 8.19 -8.11
C ILE A 179 3.46 8.64 -8.39
N VAL A 180 3.82 8.87 -9.66
CA VAL A 180 5.16 9.30 -10.00
C VAL A 180 5.50 10.61 -9.31
N SER A 181 4.63 11.62 -9.42
CA SER A 181 4.90 12.96 -8.90
C SER A 181 4.68 13.11 -7.39
N GLY A 182 3.60 12.56 -6.86
CA GLY A 182 3.23 12.68 -5.45
C GLY A 182 3.94 11.69 -4.53
N TYR A 183 4.49 10.59 -5.07
CA TYR A 183 5.12 9.52 -4.29
C TYR A 183 6.58 9.27 -4.68
N TYR A 184 6.86 8.82 -5.92
CA TYR A 184 8.20 8.35 -6.26
C TYR A 184 9.26 9.46 -6.34
N ILE A 185 8.90 10.64 -6.87
CA ILE A 185 9.80 11.79 -6.98
C ILE A 185 10.32 12.25 -5.62
N THR A 186 9.56 12.05 -4.54
CA THR A 186 9.95 12.45 -3.19
C THR A 186 10.54 11.28 -2.40
N HIS A 187 10.02 10.06 -2.63
CA HIS A 187 10.48 8.82 -2.01
C HIS A 187 11.95 8.54 -2.32
N PHE A 188 12.33 8.41 -3.60
CA PHE A 188 13.67 7.96 -3.94
C PHE A 188 14.79 8.92 -3.51
N PRO A 189 14.64 10.25 -3.65
CA PRO A 189 15.63 11.18 -3.11
C PRO A 189 15.77 11.11 -1.58
N SER A 190 14.72 10.72 -0.84
CA SER A 190 14.84 10.51 0.62
C SER A 190 15.76 9.34 1.00
N PHE A 191 16.05 8.43 0.06
CA PHE A 191 16.97 7.30 0.26
C PHE A 191 18.32 7.46 -0.44
N PHE A 192 18.33 8.05 -1.64
CA PHE A 192 19.49 8.00 -2.54
C PHE A 192 20.23 9.33 -2.68
N HIS A 193 19.69 10.44 -2.16
CA HIS A 193 20.42 11.70 -2.23
C HIS A 193 21.75 11.58 -1.45
N THR A 194 22.83 12.17 -1.96
CA THR A 194 24.17 12.02 -1.37
C THR A 194 24.30 12.74 -0.02
N SER A 195 23.70 13.92 0.12
CA SER A 195 23.58 14.64 1.39
C SER A 195 22.46 14.06 2.27
N LEU A 196 22.78 13.75 3.53
CA LEU A 196 21.82 13.30 4.55
C LEU A 196 20.82 14.41 4.93
N GLU A 197 21.24 15.68 4.93
CA GLU A 197 20.33 16.81 5.16
C GLU A 197 19.25 16.88 4.07
N ALA A 198 19.67 16.70 2.82
CA ALA A 198 18.73 16.67 1.70
C ALA A 198 17.82 15.43 1.76
N ARG A 199 18.32 14.27 2.22
CA ARG A 199 17.45 13.11 2.51
C ARG A 199 16.39 13.46 3.56
N ASN A 200 16.76 14.16 4.64
CA ASN A 200 15.80 14.62 5.65
C ASN A 200 14.74 15.52 5.00
N TRP A 201 15.17 16.49 4.18
CA TRP A 201 14.27 17.42 3.49
C TRP A 201 13.29 16.71 2.54
N TRP A 202 13.77 15.75 1.75
CA TRP A 202 12.91 14.95 0.88
C TRP A 202 11.96 14.04 1.66
N ASN A 203 12.41 13.49 2.79
CA ASN A 203 11.55 12.72 3.69
C ASN A 203 10.40 13.60 4.21
N TRP A 204 10.67 14.82 4.68
CA TRP A 204 9.62 15.77 5.07
C TRP A 204 8.59 16.00 3.96
N ILE A 205 9.00 16.14 2.70
CA ILE A 205 8.02 16.26 1.61
C ILE A 205 7.21 14.98 1.45
N TRP A 206 7.89 13.83 1.48
CA TRP A 206 7.29 12.52 1.28
C TRP A 206 6.27 12.16 2.36
N GLN A 207 6.47 12.56 3.62
CA GLN A 207 5.53 12.27 4.72
C GLN A 207 4.08 12.76 4.44
N LEU A 208 3.92 13.81 3.62
CA LEU A 208 2.61 14.30 3.18
C LEU A 208 2.18 13.81 1.78
N PHE A 209 2.79 12.74 1.25
CA PHE A 209 2.38 12.13 -0.02
C PHE A 209 0.87 11.88 -0.12
N PRO A 210 0.12 11.49 0.94
CA PRO A 210 -1.32 11.28 0.81
C PRO A 210 -2.05 12.56 0.41
N ILE A 211 -1.59 13.71 0.91
CA ILE A 211 -2.18 15.02 0.63
C ILE A 211 -1.79 15.46 -0.78
N TRP A 212 -0.49 15.46 -1.10
CA TRP A 212 0.00 15.87 -2.42
C TRP A 212 -0.58 15.00 -3.53
N GLY A 213 -0.55 13.68 -3.36
CA GLY A 213 -1.14 12.73 -4.30
C GLY A 213 -2.64 12.98 -4.51
N SER A 214 -3.40 13.28 -3.44
CA SER A 214 -4.82 13.59 -3.57
C SER A 214 -5.07 14.90 -4.32
N ILE A 215 -4.28 15.95 -4.06
CA ILE A 215 -4.39 17.22 -4.78
C ILE A 215 -4.09 17.01 -6.28
N ILE A 216 -2.98 16.34 -6.60
CA ILE A 216 -2.57 16.05 -7.97
C ILE A 216 -3.64 15.23 -8.68
N MET A 217 -4.15 14.18 -8.03
CA MET A 217 -5.20 13.33 -8.57
C MET A 217 -6.47 14.13 -8.91
N LEU A 218 -6.93 14.99 -7.98
CA LEU A 218 -8.12 15.83 -8.17
C LEU A 218 -7.94 16.83 -9.33
N VAL A 219 -6.74 17.40 -9.48
CA VAL A 219 -6.43 18.33 -10.57
C VAL A 219 -6.39 17.57 -11.91
N LEU A 220 -5.64 16.48 -11.99
CA LEU A 220 -5.50 15.71 -13.22
C LEU A 220 -6.82 15.07 -13.66
N SER A 221 -7.62 14.54 -12.73
CA SER A 221 -8.93 13.97 -13.06
C SER A 221 -9.93 14.98 -13.62
N LYS A 222 -9.73 16.29 -13.35
CA LYS A 222 -10.57 17.37 -13.92
C LYS A 222 -10.08 17.87 -15.27
N ILE A 223 -8.78 17.78 -15.53
CA ILE A 223 -8.18 18.24 -16.79
C ILE A 223 -8.29 17.15 -17.87
N ILE A 224 -8.21 15.88 -17.49
CA ILE A 224 -8.33 14.77 -18.42
C ILE A 224 -9.80 14.64 -18.87
N PRO A 225 -10.08 14.68 -20.19
CA PRO A 225 -11.45 14.58 -20.68
C PRO A 225 -12.10 13.23 -20.36
N GLU A 226 -13.28 13.24 -19.74
CA GLU A 226 -14.10 12.05 -19.54
C GLU A 226 -15.10 11.90 -20.71
N PRO A 227 -15.11 10.77 -21.42
CA PRO A 227 -16.11 10.51 -22.45
C PRO A 227 -17.53 10.49 -21.87
N LYS A 228 -18.48 11.18 -22.52
CA LYS A 228 -19.90 11.21 -22.08
C LYS A 228 -20.60 9.86 -22.22
N GLU A 229 -20.15 9.04 -23.17
CA GLU A 229 -20.69 7.70 -23.41
C GLU A 229 -19.68 6.62 -23.01
N GLN A 230 -20.15 5.65 -22.24
CA GLN A 230 -19.38 4.48 -21.82
C GLN A 230 -19.35 3.41 -22.93
N ALA A 231 -18.81 3.77 -24.11
CA ALA A 231 -18.68 2.85 -25.23
C ALA A 231 -17.68 1.71 -24.93
N PRO A 232 -17.76 0.55 -25.61
CA PRO A 232 -16.80 -0.55 -25.43
C PRO A 232 -15.33 -0.14 -25.60
N ARG A 233 -15.06 0.86 -26.46
CA ARG A 233 -13.73 1.43 -26.67
C ARG A 233 -13.16 2.09 -25.40
N THR A 234 -13.99 2.80 -24.62
CA THR A 234 -13.53 3.49 -23.40
C THR A 234 -13.12 2.48 -22.35
N TRP A 235 -13.82 1.36 -22.27
CA TRP A 235 -13.47 0.29 -21.35
C TRP A 235 -12.12 -0.37 -21.69
N LYS A 236 -11.85 -0.62 -22.98
CA LYS A 236 -10.54 -1.12 -23.42
C LYS A 236 -9.41 -0.13 -23.07
N GLN A 237 -9.68 1.16 -23.13
CA GLN A 237 -8.71 2.20 -22.74
C GLN A 237 -8.50 2.22 -21.22
N GLU A 238 -9.56 2.10 -20.42
CA GLU A 238 -9.49 1.99 -18.95
C GLU A 238 -8.61 0.81 -18.52
N ILE A 239 -8.88 -0.41 -19.01
CA ILE A 239 -8.10 -1.58 -18.62
C ILE A 239 -6.64 -1.48 -19.09
N ASN A 240 -6.38 -0.88 -20.25
CA ASN A 240 -5.01 -0.66 -20.72
C ASN A 240 -4.26 0.36 -19.85
N ALA A 241 -4.93 1.41 -19.40
CA ALA A 241 -4.36 2.37 -18.45
C ALA A 241 -4.05 1.68 -17.11
N ILE A 242 -4.97 0.86 -16.60
CA ILE A 242 -4.75 0.06 -15.39
C ILE A 242 -3.56 -0.90 -15.56
N ARG A 243 -3.47 -1.64 -16.67
CA ARG A 243 -2.31 -2.50 -16.98
C ARG A 243 -1.00 -1.72 -16.98
N LEU A 244 -0.98 -0.52 -17.56
CA LEU A 244 0.19 0.34 -17.58
C LEU A 244 0.58 0.80 -16.17
N ILE A 245 -0.37 1.29 -15.38
CA ILE A 245 -0.13 1.69 -13.98
C ILE A 245 0.49 0.52 -13.21
N ILE A 246 -0.20 -0.63 -13.20
CA ILE A 246 0.19 -1.81 -12.44
C ILE A 246 1.53 -2.34 -12.94
N GLY A 247 1.75 -2.38 -14.27
CA GLY A 247 3.00 -2.80 -14.87
C GLY A 247 4.18 -1.93 -14.45
N VAL A 248 4.02 -0.59 -14.46
CA VAL A 248 5.08 0.34 -14.06
C VAL A 248 5.40 0.22 -12.57
N VAL A 249 4.41 0.25 -11.68
CA VAL A 249 4.68 0.13 -10.24
C VAL A 249 5.28 -1.23 -9.89
N SER A 250 4.83 -2.31 -10.54
CA SER A 250 5.38 -3.66 -10.37
C SER A 250 6.83 -3.77 -10.85
N ALA A 251 7.16 -3.13 -11.97
CA ALA A 251 8.53 -3.12 -12.50
C ALA A 251 9.48 -2.37 -11.56
N ILE A 252 9.05 -1.24 -11.00
CA ILE A 252 9.83 -0.47 -10.01
C ILE A 252 10.03 -1.31 -8.74
N SER A 253 8.97 -1.90 -8.18
CA SER A 253 9.06 -2.81 -7.03
C SER A 253 10.01 -3.97 -7.25
N THR A 254 9.89 -4.66 -8.39
CA THR A 254 10.76 -5.79 -8.73
C THR A 254 12.22 -5.34 -8.87
N ALA A 255 12.46 -4.19 -9.50
CA ALA A 255 13.81 -3.65 -9.64
C ALA A 255 14.41 -3.29 -8.27
N THR A 256 13.64 -2.66 -7.39
CA THR A 256 14.08 -2.34 -6.03
C THR A 256 14.32 -3.60 -5.19
N TRP A 257 13.45 -4.61 -5.31
CA TRP A 257 13.66 -5.92 -4.67
C TRP A 257 15.01 -6.52 -5.06
N TRP A 258 15.27 -6.68 -6.35
CA TRP A 258 16.54 -7.25 -6.82
C TRP A 258 17.74 -6.36 -6.51
N TYR A 259 17.59 -5.04 -6.60
CA TYR A 259 18.64 -4.11 -6.19
C TYR A 259 19.02 -4.33 -4.72
N THR A 260 18.04 -4.46 -3.82
CA THR A 260 18.29 -4.75 -2.41
C THR A 260 18.96 -6.11 -2.22
N ILE A 261 18.42 -7.18 -2.82
CA ILE A 261 18.99 -8.53 -2.69
C ILE A 261 20.46 -8.58 -3.16
N LEU A 262 20.81 -7.83 -4.21
CA LEU A 262 22.15 -7.82 -4.78
C LEU A 262 23.15 -6.94 -4.01
N ASN A 263 22.69 -6.04 -3.14
CA ASN A 263 23.55 -5.06 -2.45
C ASN A 263 23.55 -5.19 -0.93
N MET A 264 22.65 -5.98 -0.34
CA MET A 264 22.65 -6.23 1.10
C MET A 264 23.67 -7.31 1.49
N ASP A 265 24.37 -7.10 2.60
CA ASP A 265 25.30 -8.10 3.15
C ASP A 265 24.59 -9.15 4.03
N SER A 266 23.39 -8.82 4.52
CA SER A 266 22.57 -9.66 5.41
C SER A 266 21.67 -10.64 4.66
N SER A 267 21.11 -11.63 5.37
CA SER A 267 20.15 -12.55 4.77
C SER A 267 18.76 -11.92 4.58
N ILE A 268 17.99 -12.44 3.61
CA ILE A 268 16.57 -12.04 3.39
C ILE A 268 15.76 -12.13 4.69
N PHE A 269 16.01 -13.17 5.50
CA PHE A 269 15.26 -13.40 6.73
C PHE A 269 15.58 -12.36 7.80
N GLU A 270 16.84 -11.93 7.93
CA GLU A 270 17.23 -10.89 8.88
C GLU A 270 16.64 -9.53 8.49
N VAL A 271 16.61 -9.22 7.20
CA VAL A 271 16.10 -7.95 6.67
C VAL A 271 14.57 -7.90 6.73
N PHE A 272 13.86 -8.95 6.30
CA PHE A 272 12.41 -8.86 6.08
C PHE A 272 11.55 -9.56 7.12
N ILE A 273 12.09 -10.49 7.91
CA ILE A 273 11.31 -11.28 8.87
C ILE A 273 11.67 -10.88 10.30
N PRO A 274 10.69 -10.49 11.14
CA PRO A 274 10.96 -10.13 12.51
C PRO A 274 11.47 -11.34 13.28
N GLN A 275 12.61 -11.19 13.94
CA GLN A 275 13.19 -12.26 14.77
C GLN A 275 12.59 -12.28 16.18
N HIS A 276 11.99 -11.16 16.61
CA HIS A 276 11.42 -10.99 17.94
C HIS A 276 9.90 -10.94 17.86
N PHE A 277 9.22 -12.07 18.09
CA PHE A 277 7.75 -12.12 18.05
C PHE A 277 7.09 -11.82 19.40
N LEU A 278 7.63 -12.33 20.50
CA LEU A 278 7.03 -12.22 21.85
C LEU A 278 7.83 -11.35 22.81
N THR A 279 9.13 -11.22 22.58
CA THR A 279 10.03 -10.37 23.37
C THR A 279 10.14 -8.97 22.78
N THR A 280 10.36 -7.95 23.60
CA THR A 280 10.71 -6.61 23.13
C THR A 280 12.23 -6.48 23.10
N PRO A 281 12.84 -6.20 21.93
CA PRO A 281 14.27 -5.89 21.85
C PRO A 281 14.62 -4.76 22.82
N GLN A 282 15.77 -4.86 23.49
CA GLN A 282 16.28 -3.77 24.33
C GLN A 282 17.12 -2.79 23.52
N ASP A 283 17.75 -3.26 22.44
CA ASP A 283 18.42 -2.40 21.48
C ASP A 283 17.40 -1.49 20.77
N PRO A 284 17.53 -0.16 20.86
CA PRO A 284 16.55 0.77 20.32
C PRO A 284 16.33 0.67 18.81
N ILE A 285 17.42 0.54 18.04
CA ILE A 285 17.37 0.56 16.58
C ILE A 285 16.79 -0.76 16.07
N LEU A 286 17.19 -1.88 16.65
CA LEU A 286 16.60 -3.20 16.42
C LEU A 286 15.11 -3.21 16.77
N GLY A 287 14.71 -2.55 17.86
CA GLY A 287 13.31 -2.37 18.24
C GLY A 287 12.52 -1.67 17.13
N LEU A 288 13.03 -0.54 16.63
CA LEU A 288 12.42 0.21 15.53
C LEU A 288 12.36 -0.62 14.23
N ARG A 289 13.46 -1.27 13.84
CA ARG A 289 13.52 -2.16 12.67
C ARG A 289 12.46 -3.27 12.75
N THR A 290 12.34 -3.90 13.91
CA THR A 290 11.36 -4.97 14.13
C THR A 290 9.93 -4.46 13.93
N VAL A 291 9.62 -3.24 14.39
CA VAL A 291 8.31 -2.62 14.15
C VAL A 291 8.02 -2.47 12.66
N ILE A 292 8.97 -2.00 11.85
CA ILE A 292 8.75 -1.82 10.40
C ILE A 292 8.63 -3.16 9.67
N GLN A 293 9.35 -4.19 10.10
CA GLN A 293 9.15 -5.56 9.59
C GLN A 293 7.72 -6.05 9.84
N PHE A 294 7.20 -5.84 11.06
CA PHE A 294 5.80 -6.13 11.36
C PHE A 294 4.84 -5.26 10.56
N ASP A 295 5.13 -3.98 10.37
CA ASP A 295 4.32 -3.05 9.58
C ASP A 295 4.13 -3.58 8.15
N TYR A 296 5.24 -3.94 7.50
CA TYR A 296 5.24 -4.51 6.15
C TYR A 296 4.45 -5.83 6.08
N ILE A 297 4.75 -6.79 6.97
CA ILE A 297 4.09 -8.11 6.96
C ILE A 297 2.59 -7.97 7.24
N CYS A 298 2.19 -7.19 8.24
CA CYS A 298 0.78 -7.00 8.60
C CYS A 298 0.01 -6.32 7.47
N CYS A 299 0.57 -5.27 6.88
CA CYS A 299 -0.03 -4.54 5.76
C CYS A 299 -0.30 -5.47 4.56
N TYR A 300 0.73 -6.20 4.11
CA TYR A 300 0.61 -7.08 2.95
C TYR A 300 -0.22 -8.33 3.23
N SER A 301 -0.11 -8.91 4.43
CA SER A 301 -0.95 -10.05 4.83
C SER A 301 -2.43 -9.68 4.78
N ALA A 302 -2.79 -8.48 5.26
CA ALA A 302 -4.15 -7.98 5.14
C ALA A 302 -4.54 -7.74 3.68
N GLY A 303 -3.67 -7.14 2.87
CA GLY A 303 -3.92 -6.97 1.44
C GLY A 303 -4.20 -8.30 0.71
N PHE A 304 -3.35 -9.32 0.94
CA PHE A 304 -3.53 -10.64 0.32
C PHE A 304 -4.77 -11.36 0.82
N LEU A 305 -5.10 -11.27 2.11
CA LEU A 305 -6.33 -11.82 2.66
C LEU A 305 -7.56 -11.17 2.03
N TRP A 306 -7.52 -9.85 1.84
CA TRP A 306 -8.57 -9.11 1.13
C TRP A 306 -8.74 -9.58 -0.31
N LEU A 307 -7.64 -9.74 -1.05
CA LEU A 307 -7.68 -10.30 -2.40
C LEU A 307 -8.26 -11.72 -2.41
N ALA A 308 -7.82 -12.60 -1.51
CA ALA A 308 -8.34 -13.96 -1.39
C ALA A 308 -9.86 -13.97 -1.17
N TYR A 309 -10.37 -13.09 -0.31
CA TYR A 309 -11.80 -12.97 -0.07
C TYR A 309 -12.56 -12.49 -1.32
N HIS A 310 -12.03 -11.52 -2.05
CA HIS A 310 -12.62 -11.08 -3.32
C HIS A 310 -12.62 -12.19 -4.37
N PHE A 311 -11.54 -12.96 -4.48
CA PHE A 311 -11.46 -14.11 -5.38
C PHE A 311 -12.44 -15.22 -4.97
N LYS A 312 -12.67 -15.42 -3.67
CA LYS A 312 -13.70 -16.34 -3.18
C LYS A 312 -15.11 -15.87 -3.55
N ASP A 313 -15.37 -14.57 -3.43
CA ASP A 313 -16.64 -13.97 -3.88
C ASP A 313 -16.83 -14.19 -5.39
N LEU A 314 -15.79 -14.00 -6.22
CA LEU A 314 -15.83 -14.28 -7.66
C LEU A 314 -16.07 -15.76 -7.99
N GLU A 315 -15.46 -16.68 -7.24
CA GLU A 315 -15.71 -18.11 -7.37
C GLU A 315 -17.17 -18.47 -7.04
N ASN A 316 -17.72 -17.90 -5.97
CA ASN A 316 -19.09 -18.16 -5.54
C ASN A 316 -20.15 -17.69 -6.57
N VAL A 317 -19.86 -16.62 -7.32
CA VAL A 317 -20.73 -16.11 -8.38
C VAL A 317 -20.40 -16.70 -9.76
N GLY A 318 -19.48 -17.66 -9.82
CA GLY A 318 -19.16 -18.43 -11.04
C GLY A 318 -18.27 -17.71 -12.06
N VAL A 319 -17.56 -16.65 -11.67
CA VAL A 319 -16.62 -15.92 -12.55
C VAL A 319 -15.33 -16.71 -12.78
N CYS A 320 -14.86 -17.45 -11.77
CA CYS A 320 -13.64 -18.26 -11.86
C CYS A 320 -13.74 -19.52 -10.99
N SER A 321 -12.80 -20.44 -11.17
CA SER A 321 -12.58 -21.58 -10.27
C SER A 321 -11.12 -21.59 -9.82
N ILE A 322 -10.89 -21.63 -8.51
CA ILE A 322 -9.55 -21.43 -7.95
C ILE A 322 -9.09 -22.69 -7.25
N SER A 323 -7.99 -23.25 -7.74
CA SER A 323 -7.24 -24.23 -6.98
C SER A 323 -6.38 -23.51 -5.95
N TRP A 324 -6.88 -23.43 -4.70
CA TRP A 324 -6.21 -22.72 -3.61
C TRP A 324 -4.78 -23.22 -3.32
N ILE A 325 -4.52 -24.51 -3.53
CA ILE A 325 -3.17 -25.08 -3.41
C ILE A 325 -2.26 -24.53 -4.51
N ARG A 326 -2.70 -24.58 -5.78
CA ARG A 326 -1.90 -24.03 -6.89
C ARG A 326 -1.68 -22.53 -6.76
N ALA A 327 -2.70 -21.80 -6.31
CA ALA A 327 -2.59 -20.38 -6.02
C ALA A 327 -1.54 -20.11 -4.92
N GLY A 328 -1.58 -20.87 -3.83
CA GLY A 328 -0.56 -20.78 -2.77
C GLY A 328 0.86 -21.06 -3.27
N CYS A 329 1.05 -22.14 -4.03
CA CYS A 329 2.36 -22.47 -4.62
C CYS A 329 2.84 -21.38 -5.60
N ALA A 330 1.97 -20.89 -6.46
CA ALA A 330 2.29 -19.82 -7.41
C ALA A 330 2.66 -18.52 -6.68
N SER A 331 1.93 -18.15 -5.61
CA SER A 331 2.24 -16.98 -4.80
C SER A 331 3.62 -17.06 -4.14
N VAL A 332 4.01 -18.23 -3.62
CA VAL A 332 5.37 -18.41 -3.06
C VAL A 332 6.43 -18.23 -4.16
N MET A 333 6.24 -18.88 -5.31
CA MET A 333 7.19 -18.77 -6.43
C MET A 333 7.32 -17.34 -6.95
N LEU A 334 6.19 -16.66 -7.17
CA LEU A 334 6.15 -15.28 -7.68
C LEU A 334 6.70 -14.30 -6.64
N GLY A 335 6.38 -14.49 -5.35
CA GLY A 335 6.91 -13.67 -4.26
C GLY A 335 8.44 -13.74 -4.16
N CYS A 336 9.03 -14.93 -4.33
CA CYS A 336 10.48 -15.08 -4.37
C CYS A 336 11.12 -14.42 -5.61
N LEU A 337 10.46 -14.53 -6.78
CA LEU A 337 11.02 -14.05 -8.04
C LEU A 337 10.86 -12.52 -8.25
N LEU A 338 9.70 -11.98 -7.90
CA LEU A 338 9.32 -10.60 -8.20
C LEU A 338 9.32 -9.69 -6.97
N GLY A 339 9.46 -10.27 -5.77
CA GLY A 339 9.27 -9.59 -4.50
C GLY A 339 7.80 -9.59 -4.04
N PRO A 340 7.54 -9.51 -2.73
CA PRO A 340 6.18 -9.54 -2.17
C PRO A 340 5.33 -8.34 -2.64
N GLY A 341 5.94 -7.17 -2.82
CA GLY A 341 5.26 -5.95 -3.24
C GLY A 341 4.70 -5.96 -4.65
N THR A 342 5.39 -6.63 -5.57
CA THR A 342 4.94 -6.81 -6.96
C THR A 342 3.75 -7.76 -7.05
N MET A 343 3.71 -8.76 -6.18
CA MET A 343 2.67 -9.79 -6.21
C MET A 343 1.27 -9.21 -5.94
N PHE A 344 1.13 -8.30 -4.96
CA PHE A 344 -0.16 -7.71 -4.61
C PHE A 344 -0.88 -7.02 -5.79
N PRO A 345 -0.29 -6.01 -6.46
CA PRO A 345 -0.95 -5.30 -7.56
C PRO A 345 -1.16 -6.21 -8.78
N LEU A 346 -0.30 -7.21 -9.04
CA LEU A 346 -0.50 -8.17 -10.13
C LEU A 346 -1.65 -9.14 -9.87
N ILE A 347 -1.77 -9.68 -8.65
CA ILE A 347 -2.91 -10.53 -8.27
C ILE A 347 -4.21 -9.72 -8.33
N TRP A 348 -4.17 -8.46 -7.91
CA TRP A 348 -5.30 -7.55 -8.09
C TRP A 348 -5.62 -7.33 -9.58
N LEU A 349 -4.63 -7.12 -10.44
CA LEU A 349 -4.86 -6.95 -11.89
C LEU A 349 -5.45 -8.22 -12.52
N LEU A 350 -5.00 -9.40 -12.12
CA LEU A 350 -5.59 -10.67 -12.57
C LEU A 350 -7.09 -10.73 -12.28
N ARG A 351 -7.51 -10.26 -11.11
CA ARG A 351 -8.93 -10.15 -10.75
C ARG A 351 -9.67 -9.25 -11.74
N GLU A 352 -9.08 -8.12 -12.11
CA GLU A 352 -9.67 -7.20 -13.09
C GLU A 352 -9.83 -7.84 -14.46
N GLU A 353 -8.80 -8.56 -14.93
CA GLU A 353 -8.83 -9.28 -16.21
C GLU A 353 -9.95 -10.32 -16.27
N LEU A 354 -10.14 -11.07 -15.18
CA LEU A 354 -11.22 -12.06 -15.10
C LEU A 354 -12.59 -11.39 -15.23
N LEU A 355 -12.82 -10.29 -14.51
CA LEU A 355 -14.08 -9.54 -14.58
C LEU A 355 -14.34 -9.00 -15.99
N VAL A 356 -13.30 -8.56 -16.70
CA VAL A 356 -13.42 -8.11 -18.10
C VAL A 356 -13.75 -9.27 -19.03
N SER A 357 -13.10 -10.41 -18.87
CA SER A 357 -13.31 -11.58 -19.74
C SER A 357 -14.74 -12.14 -19.65
N THR A 358 -15.29 -12.29 -18.45
CA THR A 358 -16.63 -12.84 -18.24
C THR A 358 -17.72 -11.98 -18.89
N GLN A 359 -17.56 -10.66 -18.82
CA GLN A 359 -18.51 -9.73 -19.41
C GLN A 359 -18.48 -9.74 -20.95
N ALA A 360 -17.32 -10.01 -21.56
CA ALA A 360 -17.23 -10.20 -23.02
C ALA A 360 -17.94 -11.47 -23.49
N ASP A 361 -17.89 -12.55 -22.70
CA ASP A 361 -18.56 -13.82 -23.02
C ASP A 361 -20.08 -13.74 -22.85
N VAL A 362 -20.58 -13.01 -21.84
CA VAL A 362 -22.02 -12.74 -21.68
C VAL A 362 -22.56 -12.02 -22.92
N LYS A 363 -21.87 -10.97 -23.38
CA LYS A 363 -22.31 -10.21 -24.55
C LYS A 363 -22.38 -11.05 -25.83
N LYS A 364 -21.41 -11.95 -26.05
CA LYS A 364 -21.41 -12.88 -27.19
C LYS A 364 -22.52 -13.94 -27.13
N SER A 365 -23.07 -14.22 -25.94
CA SER A 365 -24.16 -15.19 -25.78
C SER A 365 -25.55 -14.58 -25.94
N GLU A 366 -25.64 -13.24 -25.95
CA GLU A 366 -26.88 -12.47 -26.15
C GLU A 366 -27.04 -11.97 -27.60
N GLU A 367 -25.97 -12.01 -28.39
CA GLU A 367 -25.94 -11.83 -29.86
C GLU A 367 -26.11 -13.17 -30.57
#